data_AF-A0A8X6NNC1-F1
#
_entry.id   AF-A0A8X6NNC1-F1
#
_cell.length_a   1.000
_cell.length_b   1.000
_cell.length_c   1.000
_cell.angle_alpha   90.00
_cell.angle_beta   90.00
_cell.angle_gamma   90.00
#
_symmetry.space_group_name_H-M   'P 1'
#
loop_
_entity.id
_entity.type
_entity.pdbx_description
1 polymer ?
#
loop_
_entity_poly.entity_id
_entity_poly.type
_entity_poly.pdbx_seq_one_letter_code
_entity_poly.pdbx_strand_id
1 'polypeptide(L)'
;MPAQCYRSQQFYHHSRFCNRTPKCLKYTGCHIIRNCVKNKCKTPAKGTLCEGPHLENFSGCAKNPLNMKASKSPTTNVWEERKKQLQNKIAFQTQSVKQHSTIPQPPHS
;
A
#
# COMPACT_ATOMS: atom_id res chain seq x y z
N MET A 1 10.92 -4.76 7.55
CA MET A 1 10.34 -5.77 6.63
C MET A 1 9.52 -6.75 7.46
N PRO A 2 8.24 -6.99 7.15
CA PRO A 2 7.45 -7.94 7.93
C PRO A 2 8.03 -9.34 7.75
N ALA A 3 8.28 -10.03 8.87
CA ALA A 3 8.82 -11.38 8.86
C ALA A 3 7.80 -12.35 8.24
N GLN A 4 8.26 -13.21 7.34
CA GLN A 4 7.50 -14.35 6.85
C GLN A 4 7.80 -15.56 7.75
N CYS A 5 6.75 -16.22 8.22
CA CYS A 5 6.86 -17.44 8.99
C CYS A 5 7.13 -18.63 8.06
N TYR A 6 8.28 -19.29 8.21
CA TYR A 6 8.64 -20.50 7.44
C TYR A 6 7.76 -21.71 7.76
N ARG A 7 7.09 -21.74 8.91
CA ARG A 7 6.18 -22.85 9.28
C ARG A 7 4.86 -22.74 8.53
N SER A 8 4.23 -21.56 8.51
CA SER A 8 2.87 -21.37 7.95
C SER A 8 2.82 -20.56 6.65
N GLN A 9 3.96 -20.05 6.18
CA GLN A 9 4.12 -19.20 4.98
C GLN A 9 3.43 -17.82 5.04
N GLN A 10 2.91 -17.44 6.20
CA GLN A 10 2.20 -16.17 6.41
C GLN A 10 3.11 -15.11 7.03
N PHE A 11 2.75 -13.84 6.82
CA PHE A 11 3.48 -12.69 7.34
C PHE A 11 3.03 -12.29 8.75
N TYR A 12 3.84 -11.45 9.41
CA TYR A 12 3.57 -10.79 10.70
C TYR A 12 3.71 -11.66 11.95
N HIS A 13 4.38 -12.81 11.86
CA HIS A 13 4.78 -13.60 13.03
C HIS A 13 6.03 -14.43 12.76
N HIS A 14 6.68 -14.87 13.84
CA HIS A 14 7.89 -15.69 13.77
C HIS A 14 7.57 -17.19 13.88
N SER A 15 8.37 -18.05 13.22
CA SER A 15 8.17 -19.51 13.20
C SER A 15 8.25 -20.16 14.59
N ARG A 16 9.07 -19.62 15.48
CA ARG A 16 9.34 -20.16 16.83
C ARG A 16 8.07 -20.32 17.69
N PHE A 17 7.11 -19.40 17.53
CA PHE A 17 5.87 -19.38 18.32
C PHE A 17 4.63 -19.62 17.44
N CYS A 18 4.83 -20.07 16.21
CA CYS A 18 3.73 -20.30 15.29
C CYS A 18 3.10 -21.67 15.57
N ASN A 19 1.82 -21.68 15.97
CA ASN A 19 1.03 -22.91 16.14
C ASN A 19 0.12 -23.23 14.92
N ARG A 20 0.09 -22.36 13.90
CA ARG A 20 -0.73 -22.54 12.68
C ARG A 20 -0.36 -23.80 11.88
N THR A 21 -1.28 -24.24 11.03
CA THR A 21 -1.06 -25.39 10.13
C THR A 21 0.21 -25.22 9.32
N PRO A 22 1.13 -26.19 9.34
CA PRO A 22 2.36 -26.09 8.58
C PRO A 22 2.08 -26.16 7.08
N LYS A 23 2.84 -25.38 6.31
CA LYS A 23 2.76 -25.30 4.87
C LYS A 23 4.16 -25.52 4.28
N CYS A 24 4.26 -26.47 3.36
CA CYS A 24 5.50 -26.73 2.66
C CYS A 24 5.75 -25.65 1.60
N LEU A 25 7.01 -25.23 1.49
CA LEU A 25 7.44 -24.25 0.49
C LEU A 25 7.52 -24.87 -0.92
N LYS A 26 7.80 -26.16 -1.01
CA LYS A 26 7.99 -26.84 -2.31
C LYS A 26 6.67 -27.32 -2.91
N TYR A 27 5.69 -27.61 -2.06
CA TYR A 27 4.42 -28.18 -2.46
C TYR A 27 3.28 -27.61 -1.62
N THR A 28 2.11 -27.48 -2.21
CA THR A 28 0.92 -27.05 -1.48
C THR A 28 0.46 -28.20 -0.58
N GLY A 29 0.93 -28.27 0.67
CA GLY A 29 0.71 -29.45 1.52
C GLY A 29 1.07 -29.29 3.00
N CYS A 30 0.42 -30.13 3.83
CA CYS A 30 0.24 -30.08 5.29
C CYS A 30 1.47 -30.43 6.15
N HIS A 31 2.70 -30.17 5.67
CA HIS A 31 3.92 -30.54 6.39
C HIS A 31 4.95 -29.40 6.34
N ILE A 32 5.94 -29.46 7.23
CA ILE A 32 7.08 -28.52 7.24
C ILE A 32 8.09 -28.88 6.17
N ILE A 33 8.81 -27.90 5.61
CA ILE A 33 9.82 -28.11 4.56
C ILE A 33 10.87 -29.19 4.91
N ARG A 34 11.21 -29.35 6.20
CA ARG A 34 12.16 -30.38 6.68
C ARG A 34 11.66 -31.81 6.48
N ASN A 35 10.34 -32.02 6.54
CA ASN A 35 9.71 -33.33 6.39
C ASN A 35 9.20 -33.54 4.95
N CYS A 36 9.69 -32.72 4.01
CA CYS A 36 9.23 -32.76 2.63
C CYS A 36 9.84 -33.95 1.90
N VAL A 37 9.03 -35.00 1.72
CA VAL A 37 9.36 -36.13 0.86
C VAL A 37 8.80 -35.84 -0.53
N LYS A 38 9.69 -35.75 -1.54
CA LYS A 38 9.39 -35.38 -2.94
C LYS A 38 8.19 -36.12 -3.54
N ASN A 39 7.93 -37.35 -3.08
CA ASN A 39 6.92 -38.25 -3.63
C ASN A 39 5.56 -38.16 -2.92
N LYS A 40 5.46 -37.44 -1.79
CA LYS A 40 4.24 -37.38 -0.96
C LYS A 40 3.31 -36.20 -1.30
N CYS A 41 3.76 -35.22 -2.08
CA CYS A 41 2.92 -34.10 -2.48
C CYS A 41 2.97 -33.89 -3.99
N LYS A 42 1.81 -34.05 -4.64
CA LYS A 42 1.65 -33.90 -6.09
C LYS A 42 1.34 -32.46 -6.52
N THR A 43 0.95 -31.60 -5.57
CA THR A 43 0.52 -30.24 -5.86
C THR A 43 1.71 -29.28 -5.84
N PRO A 44 2.05 -28.61 -6.95
CA PRO A 44 3.15 -27.64 -6.99
C PRO A 44 2.94 -26.52 -5.97
N ALA A 45 4.00 -25.79 -5.63
CA ALA A 45 3.92 -24.67 -4.70
C ALA A 45 2.94 -23.60 -5.23
N LYS A 46 1.91 -23.31 -4.43
CA LYS A 46 1.04 -22.15 -4.60
C LYS A 46 1.17 -21.23 -3.40
N GLY A 47 1.07 -19.93 -3.64
CA GLY A 47 0.99 -18.94 -2.58
C GLY A 47 -0.21 -19.22 -1.69
N THR A 48 -0.05 -19.18 -0.38
CA THR A 48 -1.13 -19.46 0.58
C THR A 48 -2.13 -18.31 0.74
N LEU A 49 -1.74 -17.08 0.36
CA LEU A 49 -2.55 -15.87 0.38
C LEU A 49 -3.05 -15.48 -1.02
N CYS A 50 -2.26 -15.77 -2.06
CA CYS A 50 -2.58 -15.35 -3.43
C CYS A 50 -2.92 -16.49 -4.39
N GLU A 51 -2.69 -17.75 -4.01
CA GLU A 51 -2.91 -18.96 -4.81
C GLU A 51 -2.14 -19.02 -6.15
N GLY A 52 -1.28 -18.03 -6.42
CA GLY A 52 -0.44 -17.96 -7.62
C GLY A 52 0.66 -19.02 -7.65
N PRO A 53 1.25 -19.30 -8.83
CA PRO A 53 2.33 -20.29 -9.01
C PRO A 53 3.69 -19.77 -8.50
N HIS A 54 3.70 -19.18 -7.32
CA HIS A 54 4.86 -18.59 -6.68
C HIS A 54 4.69 -18.61 -5.15
N LEU A 55 5.76 -18.29 -4.44
CA LEU A 55 5.76 -18.19 -2.97
C LEU A 55 5.33 -16.81 -2.52
N GLU A 56 4.82 -16.70 -1.29
CA GLU A 56 4.33 -15.43 -0.76
C GLU A 56 5.37 -14.30 -0.70
N ASN A 57 6.65 -14.63 -0.59
CA ASN A 57 7.75 -13.66 -0.64
C ASN A 57 8.17 -13.26 -2.06
N PHE A 58 7.53 -13.78 -3.10
CA PHE A 58 7.82 -13.41 -4.47
C PHE A 58 7.64 -11.89 -4.65
N SER A 59 8.66 -11.23 -5.20
CA SER A 59 8.67 -9.78 -5.39
C SER A 59 7.63 -9.30 -6.38
N GLY A 60 7.02 -10.17 -7.19
CA GLY A 60 5.86 -9.83 -8.03
C GLY A 60 4.49 -10.15 -7.41
N CYS A 61 4.42 -10.70 -6.20
CA CYS A 61 3.14 -11.08 -5.58
C CYS A 61 2.39 -9.86 -5.06
N ALA A 62 1.15 -9.62 -5.49
CA ALA A 62 0.33 -8.50 -5.01
C ALA A 62 0.01 -8.59 -3.50
N LYS A 63 0.01 -9.80 -2.92
CA LYS A 63 -0.21 -10.04 -1.49
C LYS A 63 1.08 -9.98 -0.65
N ASN A 64 2.24 -9.85 -1.29
CA ASN A 64 3.48 -9.60 -0.59
C ASN A 64 3.41 -8.21 0.08
N PRO A 65 3.58 -8.10 1.40
CA PRO A 65 3.53 -6.82 2.10
C PRO A 65 4.50 -5.76 1.57
N LEU A 66 5.57 -6.18 0.88
CA LEU A 66 6.50 -5.26 0.21
C LEU A 66 5.86 -4.56 -0.99
N ASN A 67 4.98 -5.26 -1.69
CA ASN A 67 4.31 -4.77 -2.89
C ASN A 67 2.99 -4.06 -2.57
N MET A 68 2.32 -4.44 -1.46
CA MET A 68 1.09 -3.78 -1.03
C MET A 68 1.31 -2.27 -0.78
N LYS A 69 2.46 -1.90 -0.19
CA LYS A 69 2.79 -0.51 0.13
C LYS A 69 3.21 0.34 -1.07
N ALA A 70 3.51 -0.30 -2.21
CA ALA A 70 3.90 0.41 -3.43
C ALA A 70 2.69 0.95 -4.22
N SER A 71 1.45 0.61 -3.81
CA SER A 71 0.25 1.13 -4.45
C SER A 71 -0.12 2.53 -3.95
N LYS A 72 0.44 3.52 -4.65
CA LYS A 72 -0.10 4.87 -4.96
C LYS A 72 -0.54 5.76 -3.80
N SER A 73 0.35 6.68 -3.42
CA SER A 73 -0.02 8.10 -3.52
C SER A 73 0.80 8.69 -4.66
N PRO A 74 0.22 9.49 -5.58
CA PRO A 74 1.07 10.44 -6.29
C PRO A 74 1.82 11.22 -5.20
N THR A 75 3.12 11.40 -5.35
CA THR A 75 3.86 12.42 -4.61
C THR A 75 3.35 13.78 -5.08
N THR A 76 2.07 14.09 -4.83
CA THR A 76 1.62 15.47 -4.85
C THR A 76 2.39 16.13 -3.74
N ASN A 77 3.35 16.97 -4.14
CA ASN A 77 4.11 17.78 -3.23
C ASN A 77 3.10 18.65 -2.48
N VAL A 78 2.77 18.24 -1.24
CA VAL A 78 1.76 18.89 -0.39
C VAL A 78 2.03 20.38 -0.25
N TRP A 79 3.30 20.77 -0.34
CA TRP A 79 3.74 22.17 -0.32
C TRP A 79 3.33 22.96 -1.57
N GLU A 80 3.43 22.38 -2.77
CA GLU A 80 2.98 23.03 -4.00
C GLU A 80 1.45 23.18 -4.05
N GLU A 81 0.74 22.14 -3.62
CA GLU A 81 -0.72 22.15 -3.55
C GLU A 81 -1.22 23.26 -2.61
N ARG A 82 -0.60 23.35 -1.43
CA ARG A 82 -0.93 24.38 -0.42
C ARG A 82 -0.59 25.78 -0.92
N LYS A 83 0.51 25.95 -1.65
CA LYS A 83 0.90 27.23 -2.26
C LYS A 83 -0.13 27.68 -3.31
N LYS A 84 -0.57 26.78 -4.20
CA LYS A 84 -1.65 27.07 -5.17
C LYS A 84 -2.96 27.47 -4.49
N GLN A 85 -3.34 26.77 -3.43
CA GLN A 85 -4.56 27.09 -2.67
C GLN A 85 -4.51 28.47 -2.00
N LEU A 86 -3.37 28.81 -1.38
CA LEU A 86 -3.14 30.15 -0.80
C LEU A 86 -3.23 31.24 -1.87
N GLN A 87 -2.63 31.01 -3.03
CA GLN A 87 -2.61 31.96 -4.13
C GLN A 87 -3.99 32.19 -4.74
N ASN A 88 -4.79 31.13 -4.89
CA ASN A 88 -6.19 31.23 -5.32
C ASN A 88 -7.06 31.98 -4.30
N LYS A 89 -6.82 31.78 -3.00
CA LYS A 89 -7.57 32.47 -1.94
C LYS A 89 -7.28 33.98 -1.91
N ILE A 90 -6.02 34.38 -2.13
CA ILE A 90 -5.61 35.79 -2.26
C ILE A 90 -6.20 36.40 -3.53
N ALA A 91 -6.22 35.68 -4.66
CA ALA A 91 -6.80 36.15 -5.91
C ALA A 91 -8.32 36.39 -5.79
N PHE A 92 -9.05 35.50 -5.11
CA PHE A 92 -10.49 35.67 -4.87
C PHE A 92 -10.79 36.88 -3.96
N GLN A 93 -10.00 37.07 -2.91
CA GLN A 93 -10.18 38.19 -1.98
C GLN A 93 -9.90 39.55 -2.64
N THR A 94 -8.90 39.61 -3.52
CA THR A 94 -8.57 40.85 -4.27
C THR A 94 -9.61 41.19 -5.34
N GLN A 95 -10.33 40.22 -5.89
CA GLN A 95 -11.47 40.48 -6.78
C GLN A 95 -12.68 41.02 -6.01
N SER A 96 -12.95 40.51 -4.80
CA SER A 96 -14.06 40.99 -3.96
C SER A 96 -13.88 42.42 -3.46
N VAL A 97 -12.64 42.85 -3.17
CA VAL A 97 -12.33 44.21 -2.71
C VAL A 97 -12.48 45.24 -3.83
N LYS A 98 -12.15 44.88 -5.07
CA LYS A 98 -12.27 45.80 -6.23
C LYS A 98 -13.72 46.13 -6.59
N GLN A 99 -14.69 45.31 -6.21
CA GLN A 99 -16.11 45.55 -6.49
C GLN A 99 -16.81 46.49 -5.49
N HIS A 100 -16.20 46.77 -4.33
CA HIS A 100 -16.82 47.59 -3.26
C HIS A 100 -16.24 49.01 -3.12
N SER A 101 -15.30 49.43 -3.97
CA SER A 101 -14.63 50.75 -3.86
C SER A 101 -15.04 51.75 -4.95
N THR A 102 -16.31 51.75 -5.37
CA THR A 102 -16.88 52.89 -6.11
C THR A 102 -17.55 53.82 -5.12
N ILE A 103 -16.80 54.79 -4.58
CA ILE A 103 -17.35 55.89 -3.78
C ILE A 103 -18.07 56.84 -4.75
N PRO A 104 -19.38 57.13 -4.59
CA PRO A 104 -20.05 58.12 -5.42
C PRO A 104 -19.46 59.51 -5.18
N GLN A 105 -19.08 60.22 -6.25
CA GLN A 105 -18.62 61.60 -6.15
C GLN A 105 -19.81 62.51 -5.79
N PRO A 106 -19.68 63.46 -4.84
CA PRO A 106 -20.73 64.41 -4.54
C PRO A 106 -20.90 65.40 -5.72
N PRO A 107 -22.15 65.83 -6.02
CA PRO A 107 -22.39 66.79 -7.08
C PRO A 107 -21.79 68.15 -6.74
N HIS A 108 -21.07 68.73 -7.70
CA HIS A 108 -20.60 70.11 -7.66
C HIS A 108 -21.77 71.05 -7.93
N SER A 109 -21.98 72.01 -7.02
CA SER A 109 -22.84 73.19 -7.19
C SER A 109 -22.02 74.44 -6.91
#